data_AF-A0A8H3A0Z3-F1
#
_entry.id   AF-A0A8H3A0Z3-F1
#
_cell.length_a   1.000
_cell.length_b   1.000
_cell.length_c   1.000
_cell.angle_alpha   90.00
_cell.angle_beta   90.00
_cell.angle_gamma   90.00
#
_symmetry.space_group_name_H-M   'P 1'
#
loop_
_entity.id
_entity.type
_entity.pdbx_description
1 polymer ?
#
loop_
_entity_poly.entity_id
_entity_poly.type
_entity_poly.pdbx_seq_one_letter_code
_entity_poly.pdbx_strand_id
1 'polypeptide(L)'
;SASRRKKQEEGDDDEEEEEEEEEEEEEEEEEDEAGPSESQPELSRAERKALKKQQGAKGKGKGIGTIKEGSGEDSEDDSDLINPNHVQMKALSISDMGAPRELSRREREAKEKKEAEQRYWKLHQQGKTDKAKTDMARLAKIRAEREAAAAKRKQEAEERAAEAEKKAAERQSRR
;
A
#
# COMPACT_ATOMS: atom_id res chain seq x y z
N SER A 1 21.08 22.04 -51.09
CA SER A 1 19.80 21.46 -51.52
C SER A 1 18.91 21.29 -50.31
N ALA A 2 18.06 22.28 -50.06
CA ALA A 2 17.07 22.26 -48.99
C ALA A 2 15.94 21.29 -49.37
N SER A 3 15.74 20.23 -48.58
CA SER A 3 14.58 19.35 -48.72
C SER A 3 14.09 18.95 -47.34
N ARG A 4 13.51 19.92 -46.62
CA ARG A 4 12.52 19.65 -45.57
C ARG A 4 11.24 20.33 -46.01
N ARG A 5 10.50 19.53 -46.77
CA ARG A 5 9.25 19.81 -47.45
C ARG A 5 8.19 20.19 -46.41
N LYS A 6 7.70 21.41 -46.53
CA LYS A 6 6.47 21.92 -45.91
C LYS A 6 5.26 21.30 -46.60
N LYS A 7 4.38 20.66 -45.82
CA LYS A 7 2.98 20.27 -46.13
C LYS A 7 2.37 19.84 -44.77
N GLN A 8 1.82 20.74 -43.94
CA GLN A 8 0.43 21.24 -43.93
C GLN A 8 -0.58 20.17 -44.38
N GLU A 9 -1.31 19.60 -43.41
CA GLU A 9 -2.77 19.79 -43.15
C GLU A 9 -3.50 18.52 -43.64
N GLU A 10 -4.44 17.86 -42.96
CA GLU A 10 -5.28 18.09 -41.76
C GLU A 10 -5.72 16.73 -41.19
N GLY A 11 -6.27 16.74 -39.97
CA GLY A 11 -7.38 15.87 -39.57
C GLY A 11 -6.99 14.56 -38.88
N ASP A 12 -7.03 14.57 -37.56
CA ASP A 12 -7.52 13.42 -36.80
C ASP A 12 -8.08 13.96 -35.46
N ASP A 13 -9.37 13.71 -35.28
CA ASP A 13 -10.19 13.81 -34.07
C ASP A 13 -9.41 13.97 -32.75
N ASP A 14 -9.59 15.12 -32.11
CA ASP A 14 -9.44 15.25 -30.66
C ASP A 14 -10.78 14.77 -30.07
N GLU A 15 -10.97 13.45 -30.03
CA GLU A 15 -11.99 12.82 -29.18
C GLU A 15 -11.57 13.12 -27.74
N GLU A 16 -12.28 14.05 -27.10
CA GLU A 16 -12.21 14.25 -25.65
C GLU A 16 -12.61 12.93 -24.98
N GLU A 17 -11.61 12.12 -24.59
CA GLU A 17 -11.78 11.01 -23.66
C GLU A 17 -12.31 11.59 -22.35
N GLU A 18 -13.61 11.40 -22.11
CA GLU A 18 -14.22 11.54 -20.80
C GLU A 18 -13.44 10.65 -19.83
N GLU A 19 -12.62 11.27 -18.97
CA GLU A 19 -12.07 10.62 -17.79
C GLU A 19 -13.23 10.26 -16.85
N GLU A 20 -13.84 9.09 -17.07
CA GLU A 20 -14.64 8.41 -16.06
C GLU A 20 -13.69 8.06 -14.91
N GLU A 21 -13.67 8.90 -13.88
CA GLU A 21 -13.15 8.57 -12.56
C GLU A 21 -13.98 7.39 -12.01
N GLU A 22 -13.57 6.15 -12.36
CA GLU A 22 -13.94 4.96 -11.61
C GLU A 22 -13.36 5.09 -10.21
N GLU A 23 -14.14 5.67 -9.29
CA GLU A 23 -13.96 5.48 -7.85
C GLU A 23 -14.13 3.99 -7.55
N GLU A 24 -13.05 3.22 -7.68
CA GLU A 24 -12.93 1.89 -7.07
C GLU A 24 -13.04 2.08 -5.55
N GLU A 25 -14.26 2.04 -5.03
CA GLU A 25 -14.51 1.77 -3.61
C GLU A 25 -13.94 0.37 -3.33
N GLU A 26 -12.67 0.31 -2.88
CA GLU A 26 -12.09 -0.84 -2.22
C GLU A 26 -12.93 -1.12 -0.95
N GLU A 27 -14.02 -1.89 -1.10
CA GLU A 27 -14.70 -2.53 0.01
C GLU A 27 -13.72 -3.56 0.61
N GLU A 28 -12.92 -3.12 1.59
CA GLU A 28 -12.29 -4.04 2.54
C GLU A 28 -13.42 -4.84 3.21
N GLU A 29 -13.65 -6.05 2.73
CA GLU A 29 -14.39 -7.09 3.43
C GLU A 29 -13.63 -7.43 4.72
N GLU A 30 -13.87 -6.66 5.79
CA GLU A 30 -13.70 -7.18 7.14
C GLU A 30 -14.76 -8.27 7.32
N GLU A 31 -14.33 -9.53 7.18
CA GLU A 31 -14.97 -10.67 7.82
C GLU A 31 -14.99 -10.40 9.34
N ASP A 32 -16.04 -9.72 9.78
CA ASP A 32 -16.41 -9.61 11.18
C ASP A 32 -16.74 -11.04 11.64
N GLU A 33 -15.74 -11.72 12.20
CA GLU A 33 -15.87 -13.02 12.87
C GLU A 33 -16.73 -12.81 14.13
N ALA A 34 -18.03 -12.68 13.92
CA ALA A 34 -19.02 -12.54 14.97
C ALA A 34 -19.14 -13.89 15.69
N GLY A 35 -18.58 -13.93 16.90
CA GLY A 35 -18.79 -15.02 17.85
C GLY A 35 -20.28 -15.32 18.10
N PRO A 36 -20.62 -16.52 18.58
CA PRO A 36 -21.98 -17.01 18.61
C PRO A 36 -22.82 -16.26 19.64
N SER A 37 -23.70 -15.37 19.17
CA SER A 37 -24.77 -14.79 20.00
C SER A 37 -26.11 -15.11 19.36
N GLU A 38 -26.81 -16.07 19.95
CA GLU A 38 -28.17 -16.42 19.60
C GLU A 38 -29.13 -15.22 19.73
N SER A 39 -30.08 -15.14 18.79
CA SER A 39 -31.38 -14.45 18.90
C SER A 39 -31.47 -12.91 18.81
N GLN A 40 -31.12 -12.36 17.64
CA GLN A 40 -31.77 -11.16 17.08
C GLN A 40 -32.11 -11.41 15.60
N PRO A 41 -33.23 -10.88 15.07
CA PRO A 41 -33.47 -10.93 13.63
C PRO A 41 -32.36 -10.15 12.92
N GLU A 42 -31.62 -10.83 12.06
CA GLU A 42 -30.59 -10.30 11.17
C GLU A 42 -31.22 -9.29 10.19
N LEU A 43 -31.41 -8.04 10.64
CA LEU A 43 -31.77 -6.95 9.74
C LEU A 43 -30.63 -6.78 8.74
N SER A 44 -30.98 -6.88 7.46
CA SER A 44 -30.02 -6.75 6.36
C SER A 44 -29.28 -5.41 6.46
N ARG A 45 -28.04 -5.35 5.94
CA ARG A 45 -27.23 -4.12 5.90
C ARG A 45 -28.02 -2.95 5.28
N ALA A 46 -28.91 -3.25 4.32
CA ALA A 46 -29.84 -2.31 3.71
C ALA A 46 -30.90 -1.77 4.69
N GLU A 47 -31.53 -2.63 5.51
CA GLU A 47 -32.50 -2.22 6.52
C GLU A 47 -31.88 -1.38 7.63
N ARG A 48 -30.65 -1.71 8.07
CA ARG A 48 -29.91 -0.90 9.04
C ARG A 48 -29.62 0.51 8.52
N LYS A 49 -29.20 0.64 7.25
CA LYS A 49 -28.97 1.94 6.61
C LYS A 49 -30.26 2.76 6.52
N ALA A 50 -31.39 2.13 6.19
CA ALA A 50 -32.70 2.79 6.10
C ALA A 50 -33.19 3.32 7.46
N LEU A 51 -33.08 2.52 8.53
CA LEU A 51 -33.44 2.92 9.89
C LEU A 51 -32.60 4.09 10.41
N LYS A 52 -31.30 4.09 10.14
CA LYS A 52 -30.39 5.18 10.51
C LYS A 52 -30.73 6.49 9.78
N LYS A 53 -31.08 6.40 8.50
CA LYS A 53 -31.54 7.55 7.69
C LYS A 53 -32.88 8.10 8.20
N GLN A 54 -33.79 7.22 8.63
CA GLN A 54 -35.08 7.62 9.17
C GLN A 54 -34.96 8.24 10.58
N GLN A 55 -34.02 7.80 11.42
CA GLN A 55 -33.74 8.40 12.73
C GLN A 55 -33.01 9.75 12.63
N GLY A 56 -32.08 9.91 11.68
CA GLY A 56 -31.36 11.17 11.45
C GLY A 56 -32.25 12.35 11.06
N ALA A 57 -33.44 12.09 10.51
CA ALA A 57 -34.41 13.12 10.12
C ALA A 57 -35.21 13.71 11.29
N LYS A 58 -35.22 13.08 12.48
CA LYS A 58 -35.97 13.55 13.66
C LYS A 58 -35.11 14.26 14.72
N GLY A 59 -33.79 14.36 14.52
CA GLY A 59 -32.84 14.91 15.50
C GLY A 59 -32.31 16.33 15.24
N LYS A 60 -32.75 17.04 14.18
CA LYS A 60 -32.36 18.44 13.93
C LYS A 60 -33.28 19.41 14.68
N GLY A 61 -33.23 19.34 16.00
CA GLY A 61 -33.92 20.26 16.91
C GLY A 61 -32.94 21.16 17.66
N LYS A 62 -32.74 22.37 17.12
CA LYS A 62 -32.55 23.64 17.86
C LYS A 62 -31.38 23.74 18.86
N GLY A 63 -30.33 24.48 18.47
CA GLY A 63 -29.24 24.81 19.40
C GLY A 63 -28.21 25.83 18.91
N ILE A 64 -28.61 26.88 18.16
CA ILE A 64 -27.81 28.11 18.04
C ILE A 64 -28.75 29.26 18.37
N GLY A 65 -28.85 29.55 19.66
CA GLY A 65 -29.67 30.61 20.22
C GLY A 65 -28.94 31.21 21.40
N THR A 66 -28.43 32.42 21.19
CA THR A 66 -28.30 33.45 22.22
C THR A 66 -27.39 33.12 23.40
N ILE A 67 -26.09 33.36 23.21
CA ILE A 67 -25.20 33.75 24.30
C ILE A 67 -25.64 35.15 24.74
N LYS A 68 -26.53 35.21 25.74
CA LYS A 68 -26.80 36.41 26.53
C LYS A 68 -26.03 36.28 27.83
N GLU A 69 -25.18 37.26 28.09
CA GLU A 69 -24.47 37.48 29.35
C GLU A 69 -25.37 37.27 30.57
N GLY A 70 -24.79 36.73 31.66
CA GLY A 70 -25.37 36.86 32.99
C GLY A 70 -24.77 35.90 34.02
N SER A 71 -24.12 36.49 35.03
CA SER A 71 -23.76 35.93 36.35
C SER A 71 -22.75 34.77 36.40
N GLY A 72 -21.61 34.85 37.08
CA GLY A 72 -21.20 35.84 38.06
C GLY A 72 -22.10 35.79 39.29
N GLU A 73 -21.69 34.99 40.28
CA GLU A 73 -22.25 34.85 41.65
C GLU A 73 -23.06 33.56 41.90
N ASP A 74 -22.70 32.93 43.02
CA ASP A 74 -23.25 31.72 43.66
C ASP A 74 -22.71 30.35 43.20
N SER A 75 -21.56 29.97 43.77
CA SER A 75 -20.90 28.68 43.58
C SER A 75 -20.88 27.89 44.90
N GLU A 76 -22.05 27.61 45.48
CA GLU A 76 -22.16 26.68 46.61
C GLU A 76 -23.26 25.61 46.48
N ASP A 77 -24.04 25.56 45.39
CA ASP A 77 -25.14 24.57 45.23
C ASP A 77 -25.24 23.88 43.85
N ASP A 78 -24.16 23.85 43.06
CA ASP A 78 -24.18 23.28 41.69
C ASP A 78 -23.61 21.85 41.61
N SER A 79 -23.53 21.15 42.75
CA SER A 79 -23.00 19.77 42.80
C SER A 79 -23.92 18.77 42.10
N ASP A 80 -25.22 19.05 42.06
CA ASP A 80 -26.24 18.19 41.44
C ASP A 80 -26.37 18.38 39.92
N LEU A 81 -25.80 19.48 39.38
CA LEU A 81 -25.73 19.74 37.93
C LEU A 81 -24.46 19.20 37.28
N ILE A 82 -23.54 18.61 38.06
CA ILE A 82 -22.34 17.97 37.53
C ILE A 82 -22.74 16.64 36.89
N ASN A 83 -22.60 16.56 35.57
CA ASN A 83 -22.81 15.30 34.85
C ASN A 83 -21.84 14.23 35.40
N PRO A 84 -22.34 13.09 35.93
CA PRO A 84 -21.49 12.05 36.51
C PRO A 84 -20.59 11.34 35.48
N ASN A 85 -20.88 11.46 34.17
CA ASN A 85 -20.00 11.02 33.09
C ASN A 85 -18.98 12.09 32.64
N HIS A 86 -18.99 13.28 33.25
CA HIS A 86 -17.96 14.27 32.98
C HIS A 86 -16.67 13.87 33.70
N VAL A 87 -15.77 13.20 32.97
CA VAL A 87 -14.40 12.98 33.45
C VAL A 87 -13.69 14.33 33.51
N GLN A 88 -13.33 14.79 34.70
CA GLN A 88 -12.50 15.99 34.84
C GLN A 88 -11.10 15.69 34.29
N MET A 89 -10.83 16.16 33.07
CA MET A 89 -9.54 16.01 32.43
C MET A 89 -8.52 16.86 33.20
N LYS A 90 -7.58 16.21 33.91
CA LYS A 90 -6.43 16.90 34.49
C LYS A 90 -5.61 17.53 33.37
N ALA A 91 -5.46 18.86 33.41
CA ALA A 91 -4.62 19.57 32.46
C ALA A 91 -3.17 19.11 32.62
N LEU A 92 -2.62 18.53 31.55
CA LEU A 92 -1.22 18.12 31.52
C LEU A 92 -0.33 19.35 31.51
N SER A 93 0.61 19.40 32.45
CA SER A 93 1.62 20.48 32.51
C SER A 93 2.76 20.21 31.52
N ILE A 94 3.46 21.27 31.10
CA ILE A 94 4.59 21.18 30.17
C ILE A 94 5.70 20.24 30.70
N SER A 95 5.85 20.14 32.02
CA SER A 95 6.77 19.22 32.69
C SER A 95 6.42 17.74 32.49
N ASP A 96 5.15 17.43 32.18
CA ASP A 96 4.61 16.07 32.05
C ASP A 96 4.60 15.56 30.59
N MET A 97 5.10 16.36 29.65
CA MET A 97 5.29 15.99 28.24
C MET A 97 6.60 15.21 27.99
N GLY A 98 7.51 15.20 28.97
CA GLY A 98 8.80 14.49 28.90
C GLY A 98 8.82 13.11 29.58
N ALA A 99 7.74 12.73 30.25
CA ALA A 99 7.65 11.42 30.90
C ALA A 99 7.49 10.30 29.85
N PRO A 100 8.18 9.14 30.00
CA PRO A 100 8.06 8.04 29.06
C PRO A 100 6.63 7.48 29.11
N ARG A 101 5.80 7.93 28.17
CA ARG A 101 4.46 7.40 27.97
C ARG A 101 4.56 6.15 27.14
N GLU A 102 3.92 5.10 27.66
CA GLU A 102 3.58 3.94 26.88
C GLU A 102 2.85 4.37 25.60
N LEU A 103 3.40 4.00 24.45
CA LEU A 103 2.82 4.32 23.14
C LEU A 103 1.35 3.93 23.13
N SER A 104 0.50 4.80 22.59
CA SER A 104 -0.92 4.49 22.42
C SER A 104 -1.05 3.20 21.59
N ARG A 105 -2.12 2.42 21.79
CA ARG A 105 -2.36 1.16 21.05
C ARG A 105 -2.14 1.35 19.54
N ARG A 106 -2.67 2.45 19.00
CA ARG A 106 -2.52 2.86 17.59
C ARG A 106 -1.06 3.10 17.19
N GLU A 107 -0.25 3.66 18.08
CA GLU A 107 1.17 3.93 17.81
C GLU A 107 2.02 2.66 17.90
N ARG A 108 1.64 1.69 18.75
CA ARG A 108 2.30 0.38 18.81
C ARG A 108 2.07 -0.40 17.53
N GLU A 109 0.82 -0.54 17.12
CA GLU A 109 0.44 -1.24 15.89
C GLU A 109 1.09 -0.58 14.65
N ALA A 110 1.14 0.76 14.59
CA ALA A 110 1.82 1.46 13.51
C ALA A 110 3.34 1.24 13.48
N LYS A 111 4.01 1.09 14.63
CA LYS A 111 5.44 0.75 14.68
C LYS A 111 5.68 -0.70 14.31
N GLU A 112 4.84 -1.62 14.78
CA GLU A 112 4.95 -3.04 14.45
C GLU A 112 4.74 -3.29 12.96
N LYS A 113 3.76 -2.62 12.33
CA LYS A 113 3.55 -2.68 10.87
C LYS A 113 4.81 -2.23 10.11
N LYS A 114 5.40 -1.09 10.51
CA LYS A 114 6.66 -0.59 9.92
C LYS A 114 7.82 -1.57 10.13
N GLU A 115 7.94 -2.15 11.32
CA GLU A 115 8.96 -3.15 11.60
C GLU A 115 8.77 -4.43 10.78
N ALA A 116 7.53 -4.89 10.59
CA ALA A 116 7.21 -6.06 9.78
C ALA A 116 7.56 -5.81 8.30
N GLU A 117 7.21 -4.64 7.76
CA GLU A 117 7.59 -4.21 6.41
C GLU A 117 9.12 -4.17 6.25
N GLN A 118 9.83 -3.58 7.22
CA GLN A 118 11.30 -3.53 7.20
C GLN A 118 11.93 -4.92 7.29
N ARG A 119 11.38 -5.81 8.13
CA ARG A 119 11.83 -7.20 8.23
C ARG A 119 11.60 -7.94 6.92
N TYR A 120 10.42 -7.80 6.32
CA TYR A 120 10.11 -8.38 5.01
C TYR A 120 11.06 -7.85 3.94
N TRP A 121 11.26 -6.54 3.87
CA TRP A 121 12.17 -5.90 2.93
C TRP A 121 13.61 -6.38 3.09
N LYS A 122 14.09 -6.48 4.34
CA LYS A 122 15.42 -7.03 4.66
C LYS A 122 15.53 -8.49 4.23
N LEU A 123 14.50 -9.30 4.48
CA LEU A 123 14.48 -10.71 4.10
C LEU A 123 14.41 -10.88 2.56
N HIS A 124 13.70 -9.99 1.88
CA HIS A 124 13.56 -9.95 0.44
C HIS A 124 14.90 -9.60 -0.22
N GLN A 125 15.58 -8.56 0.26
CA GLN A 125 16.93 -8.21 -0.20
C GLN A 125 17.93 -9.35 0.02
N GLN A 126 17.78 -10.11 1.11
CA GLN A 126 18.61 -11.30 1.36
C GLN A 126 18.26 -12.49 0.45
N GLY A 127 17.24 -12.40 -0.40
CA GLY A 127 16.83 -13.50 -1.27
C GLY A 127 16.05 -14.60 -0.55
N LYS A 128 15.61 -14.37 0.68
CA LYS A 128 15.01 -15.41 1.55
C LYS A 128 13.48 -15.48 1.46
N THR A 129 12.84 -14.47 0.90
CA THR A 129 11.39 -14.52 0.58
C THR A 129 11.17 -15.39 -0.65
N ASP A 130 10.00 -16.01 -0.77
CA ASP A 130 9.75 -16.94 -1.89
C ASP A 130 9.74 -16.22 -3.24
N LYS A 131 9.27 -14.97 -3.28
CA LYS A 131 9.40 -14.10 -4.46
C LYS A 131 10.86 -13.86 -4.85
N ALA A 132 11.76 -13.60 -3.90
CA ALA A 132 13.16 -13.37 -4.22
C ALA A 132 13.88 -14.68 -4.59
N LYS A 133 13.56 -15.81 -3.96
CA LYS A 133 14.09 -17.13 -4.34
C LYS A 133 13.72 -17.51 -5.77
N THR A 134 12.46 -17.30 -6.15
CA THR A 134 11.98 -17.62 -7.50
C THR A 134 12.66 -16.75 -8.56
N ASP A 135 12.82 -15.46 -8.30
CA ASP A 135 13.56 -14.56 -9.20
C ASP A 135 15.04 -14.96 -9.31
N MET A 136 15.70 -15.24 -8.19
CA MET A 136 17.07 -15.74 -8.18
C MET A 136 17.23 -17.07 -8.93
N ALA A 137 16.26 -17.98 -8.81
CA ALA A 137 16.25 -19.23 -9.57
C ALA A 137 16.07 -18.99 -11.08
N ARG A 138 15.20 -18.04 -11.48
CA ARG A 138 15.06 -17.62 -12.88
C ARG A 138 16.38 -17.04 -13.41
N LEU A 139 17.01 -16.14 -12.66
CA LEU A 139 18.30 -15.55 -13.03
C LEU A 139 19.40 -16.61 -13.10
N ALA A 140 19.42 -17.60 -12.19
CA ALA A 140 20.38 -18.70 -12.20
C ALA A 140 20.24 -19.57 -13.47
N LYS A 141 19.01 -19.87 -13.91
CA LYS A 141 18.77 -20.59 -15.17
C LYS A 141 19.34 -19.83 -16.37
N ILE A 142 19.08 -18.52 -16.46
CA ILE A 142 19.61 -17.67 -17.54
C ILE A 142 21.14 -17.63 -17.50
N ARG A 143 21.75 -17.53 -16.32
CA ARG A 143 23.22 -17.58 -16.18
C ARG A 143 23.78 -18.91 -16.68
N ALA A 144 23.17 -20.04 -16.27
CA ALA A 144 23.58 -21.37 -16.71
C ALA A 144 23.43 -21.56 -18.22
N GLU A 145 22.34 -21.09 -18.83
CA GLU A 145 22.13 -21.14 -20.28
C GLU A 145 23.17 -20.31 -21.03
N ARG A 146 23.49 -19.11 -20.54
CA ARG A 146 24.52 -18.24 -21.12
C ARG A 146 25.90 -18.86 -21.00
N GLU A 147 26.23 -19.44 -19.84
CA GLU A 147 27.50 -20.12 -19.63
C GLU A 147 27.62 -21.35 -20.52
N ALA A 148 26.58 -22.19 -20.60
CA ALA A 148 26.57 -23.35 -21.49
C ALA A 148 26.68 -22.95 -22.97
N ALA A 149 26.02 -21.88 -23.40
CA ALA A 149 26.15 -21.36 -24.75
C ALA A 149 27.56 -20.80 -25.02
N ALA A 150 28.16 -20.11 -24.06
CA ALA A 150 29.53 -19.62 -24.16
C ALA A 150 30.55 -20.77 -24.19
N ALA A 151 30.36 -21.80 -23.37
CA ALA A 151 31.17 -23.01 -23.36
C ALA A 151 31.08 -23.76 -24.69
N LYS A 152 29.87 -23.96 -25.23
CA LYS A 152 29.67 -24.57 -26.56
C LYS A 152 30.37 -23.79 -27.67
N ARG A 153 30.26 -22.46 -27.66
CA ARG A 153 30.96 -21.61 -28.64
C ARG A 153 32.49 -21.70 -28.52
N LYS A 154 33.03 -21.79 -27.30
CA LYS A 154 34.47 -21.98 -27.08
C LYS A 154 34.93 -23.35 -27.57
N GLN A 155 34.20 -24.41 -27.25
CA GLN A 155 34.50 -25.77 -27.71
C GLN A 155 34.47 -25.86 -29.23
N GLU A 156 33.43 -25.35 -29.89
CA GLU A 156 33.35 -25.35 -31.36
C GLU A 156 34.49 -24.53 -32.00
N ALA A 157 34.85 -23.38 -31.40
CA ALA A 157 35.96 -22.57 -31.89
C ALA A 157 37.32 -23.28 -31.73
N GLU A 158 37.55 -23.97 -30.61
CA GLU A 158 38.76 -24.75 -30.35
C GLU A 158 38.86 -25.96 -31.27
N GLU A 159 37.76 -26.70 -31.50
CA GLU A 159 37.71 -27.82 -32.44
C GLU A 159 37.98 -27.36 -33.87
N ARG A 160 37.36 -26.25 -34.29
CA ARG A 160 37.60 -25.67 -35.61
C ARG A 160 39.02 -25.16 -35.77
N ALA A 161 39.62 -24.57 -34.73
CA ALA A 161 41.02 -24.15 -34.74
C ALA A 161 41.96 -25.36 -34.85
N ALA A 162 41.71 -26.42 -34.07
CA ALA A 162 42.50 -27.65 -34.11
C ALA A 162 42.39 -28.37 -35.47
N GLU A 163 41.19 -28.40 -36.08
CA GLU A 163 41.02 -28.95 -37.43
C GLU A 163 41.75 -28.11 -38.47
N ALA A 164 41.66 -26.77 -38.38
CA ALA A 164 42.36 -25.87 -39.26
C ALA A 164 43.89 -26.02 -39.15
N GLU A 165 44.41 -26.20 -37.93
CA GLU A 165 45.83 -26.45 -37.68
C GLU A 165 46.28 -27.80 -38.24
N LYS A 166 45.53 -28.88 -37.99
CA LYS A 166 45.81 -30.22 -38.58
C LYS A 166 45.83 -30.16 -40.10
N LYS A 167 44.84 -29.49 -40.71
CA LYS A 167 44.75 -29.32 -42.17
C LYS A 167 45.88 -28.45 -42.72
N ALA A 168 46.32 -27.43 -41.97
CA ALA A 168 47.47 -26.61 -42.34
C ALA A 168 48.78 -27.42 -42.27
N ALA A 169 48.98 -28.20 -41.21
CA ALA A 169 50.14 -29.07 -41.03
C ALA A 169 50.21 -30.16 -42.12
N GLU A 170 49.08 -30.80 -42.45
CA GLU A 170 49.01 -31.78 -43.55
C GLU A 170 49.39 -31.13 -44.89
N ARG A 171 48.84 -29.94 -45.19
CA ARG A 171 49.18 -29.18 -46.40
C ARG A 171 50.66 -28.79 -46.46
N GLN A 172 51.29 -28.50 -45.33
CA GLN A 172 52.73 -28.20 -45.26
C GLN A 172 53.57 -29.45 -45.48
N SER A 173 53.17 -30.61 -44.93
CA SER A 173 53.89 -31.87 -45.12
C SER A 173 53.80 -32.44 -46.55
N ARG A 174 52.76 -32.06 -47.30
CA ARG A 174 52.55 -32.50 -48.70
C ARG A 174 53.26 -31.60 -49.72
N ARG A 175 53.86 -30.49 -49.28
CA ARG A 175 54.53 -29.49 -50.13
C ARG A 175 56.03 -29.73 -50.17
#